data_AF-Q7WZN8-F1
#
_entry.id   AF-Q7WZN8-F1
#
_cell.length_a   1.000
_cell.length_b   1.000
_cell.length_c   1.000
_cell.angle_alpha   90.00
_cell.angle_beta   90.00
_cell.angle_gamma   90.00
#
_symmetry.space_group_name_H-M   'P 1'
#
loop_
_entity.id
_entity.type
_entity.pdbx_description
1 polymer ?
#
loop_
_entity_poly.entity_id
_entity_poly.type
_entity_poly.pdbx_seq_one_letter_code
_entity_poly.pdbx_strand_id
1 'polypeptide(L)'
;MNMNPLRLLATALAALALACPTFALSATNTFENVGVVEDVHPAAGLVVVDGQTYRLPNRVQQQDSPVIFLVRQGQTVSFSGKLTSDLPEIESFYIIKQAPLVPFGSEQQQ
;
A
#
# COMPACT_ATOMS: atom_id res chain seq x y z
N MET A 1 -51.36 -25.76 -34.49
CA MET A 1 -50.57 -24.67 -33.87
C MET A 1 -49.11 -25.12 -33.88
N ASN A 2 -48.31 -24.62 -34.81
CA ASN A 2 -46.92 -25.05 -35.01
C ASN A 2 -46.01 -23.97 -34.41
N MET A 3 -45.44 -24.22 -33.22
CA MET A 3 -44.49 -23.30 -32.59
C MET A 3 -43.12 -23.49 -33.24
N ASN A 4 -42.61 -22.42 -33.83
CA ASN A 4 -41.35 -22.41 -34.56
C ASN A 4 -40.16 -22.62 -33.58
N PRO A 5 -39.40 -23.72 -33.67
CA PRO A 5 -38.37 -24.08 -32.69
C PRO A 5 -37.23 -23.06 -32.60
N LEU A 6 -37.03 -22.24 -33.64
CA LEU A 6 -36.06 -21.14 -33.61
C LEU A 6 -36.41 -20.03 -32.59
N ARG A 7 -37.69 -19.84 -32.24
CA ARG A 7 -38.07 -18.84 -31.23
C ARG A 7 -37.76 -19.29 -29.81
N LEU A 8 -37.66 -20.60 -29.54
CA LEU A 8 -37.34 -21.14 -28.22
C LEU A 8 -35.84 -21.10 -27.91
N LEU A 9 -34.98 -21.29 -28.92
CA LEU A 9 -33.53 -21.17 -28.73
C LEU A 9 -33.10 -19.72 -28.47
N ALA A 10 -33.73 -18.75 -29.14
CA ALA A 10 -33.40 -17.34 -28.97
C ALA A 10 -33.69 -16.82 -27.54
N THR A 11 -34.73 -17.32 -26.88
CA THR A 11 -35.07 -16.92 -25.50
C THR A 11 -34.14 -17.54 -24.46
N ALA A 12 -33.60 -18.73 -24.71
CA ALA A 12 -32.66 -19.38 -23.78
C ALA A 12 -31.29 -18.67 -23.76
N LEU A 13 -30.86 -18.09 -24.89
CA LEU A 13 -29.57 -17.39 -24.99
C LEU A 13 -29.58 -16.02 -24.28
N ALA A 14 -30.74 -15.37 -24.19
CA ALA A 14 -30.89 -14.10 -23.48
C ALA A 14 -30.92 -14.26 -21.94
N ALA A 15 -31.31 -15.43 -21.43
CA ALA A 15 -31.41 -15.68 -19.99
C ALA A 15 -30.05 -15.97 -19.32
N LEU A 16 -29.05 -16.43 -20.07
CA LEU A 16 -27.75 -16.80 -19.51
C LEU A 16 -26.80 -15.59 -19.32
N ALA A 17 -27.07 -14.46 -19.97
CA ALA A 17 -26.27 -13.24 -19.82
C ALA A 17 -26.47 -12.51 -18.46
N LEU A 18 -27.53 -12.84 -17.72
CA LEU A 18 -27.89 -12.21 -16.44
C LEU A 18 -27.25 -12.88 -15.21
N ALA A 19 -26.56 -14.00 -15.39
CA ALA A 19 -25.94 -14.75 -14.29
C ALA A 19 -24.43 -14.53 -14.18
N CYS A 20 -23.91 -13.41 -14.69
CA CYS A 20 -22.54 -13.01 -14.42
C CYS A 20 -22.53 -12.26 -13.07
N PRO A 21 -22.07 -12.87 -11.95
CA PRO A 21 -21.74 -12.07 -10.80
C PRO A 21 -20.61 -11.13 -11.23
N THR A 22 -20.95 -9.86 -11.44
CA THR A 22 -19.94 -8.81 -11.46
C THR A 22 -19.31 -8.81 -10.08
N PHE A 23 -18.20 -9.53 -9.94
CA PHE A 23 -17.28 -9.32 -8.83
C PHE A 23 -16.82 -7.87 -8.98
N ALA A 24 -17.50 -6.97 -8.27
CA ALA A 24 -17.03 -5.62 -8.11
C ALA A 24 -15.69 -5.75 -7.38
N LEU A 25 -14.60 -5.70 -8.13
CA LEU A 25 -13.30 -5.34 -7.60
C LEU A 25 -13.49 -3.94 -7.05
N SER A 26 -13.78 -3.83 -5.75
CA SER A 26 -13.57 -2.58 -5.04
C SER A 26 -12.12 -2.22 -5.32
N ALA A 27 -11.91 -1.19 -6.15
CA ALA A 27 -10.59 -0.60 -6.31
C ALA A 27 -10.26 -0.02 -4.94
N THR A 28 -9.66 -0.84 -4.08
CA THR A 28 -9.13 -0.38 -2.82
C THR A 28 -8.04 0.61 -3.22
N ASN A 29 -8.30 1.90 -2.97
CA ASN A 29 -7.36 3.00 -3.24
C ASN A 29 -6.18 2.91 -2.27
N THR A 30 -5.42 1.81 -2.36
CA THR A 30 -4.23 1.55 -1.56
C THR A 30 -2.98 1.81 -2.39
N PHE A 31 -1.88 2.08 -1.69
CA PHE A 31 -0.55 2.16 -2.27
C PHE A 31 0.43 1.38 -1.41
N GLU A 32 1.53 0.95 -2.01
CA GLU A 32 2.69 0.39 -1.37
C GLU A 32 3.93 0.96 -2.07
N ASN A 33 4.93 1.40 -1.31
CA ASN A 33 6.12 2.01 -1.87
C ASN A 33 7.35 1.77 -0.98
N VAL A 34 8.52 1.95 -1.58
CA VAL A 34 9.82 1.98 -0.91
C VAL A 34 10.52 3.27 -1.32
N GLY A 35 11.10 3.99 -0.36
CA GLY A 35 11.74 5.26 -0.64
C GLY A 35 12.69 5.73 0.44
N VAL A 36 13.28 6.90 0.24
CA VAL A 36 14.17 7.55 1.21
C VAL A 36 13.43 8.71 1.88
N VAL A 37 13.47 8.74 3.21
CA VAL A 37 12.89 9.82 3.99
C VAL A 37 13.71 11.09 3.77
N GLU A 38 13.09 12.12 3.22
CA GLU A 38 13.72 13.41 2.98
C GLU A 38 13.48 14.39 4.13
N ASP A 39 12.33 14.30 4.80
CA ASP A 39 12.00 15.15 5.95
C ASP A 39 10.89 14.54 6.83
N VAL A 40 10.82 14.95 8.09
CA VAL A 40 9.84 14.47 9.08
C VAL A 40 9.30 15.65 9.87
N HIS A 41 7.97 15.77 9.96
CA HIS A 41 7.28 16.81 10.71
C HIS A 41 6.40 16.20 11.82
N PRO A 42 6.96 15.79 12.97
CA PRO A 42 6.22 15.05 13.99
C PRO A 42 5.02 15.80 14.56
N ALA A 43 5.14 17.12 14.74
CA ALA A 43 4.04 17.94 15.25
C ALA A 43 2.83 18.00 14.30
N ALA A 44 3.06 17.84 12.99
CA ALA A 44 2.03 17.82 11.97
C ALA A 44 1.58 16.39 11.59
N GLY A 45 2.30 15.35 12.05
CA GLY A 45 2.07 13.97 11.63
C GLY A 45 2.34 13.75 10.14
N LEU A 46 3.37 14.40 9.60
CA LEU A 46 3.73 14.32 8.18
C LEU A 46 5.15 13.78 7.99
N VAL A 47 5.35 13.08 6.88
CA VAL A 47 6.66 12.61 6.42
C VAL A 47 6.79 12.87 4.92
N VAL A 48 7.99 13.24 4.48
CA VAL A 48 8.33 13.40 3.06
C VAL A 48 9.22 12.25 2.64
N VAL A 49 8.80 11.50 1.62
CA VAL A 49 9.54 10.38 1.05
C VAL A 49 9.62 10.58 -0.46
N ASP A 50 10.84 10.60 -1.00
CA ASP A 50 11.12 10.85 -2.43
C ASP A 50 10.34 12.04 -3.01
N GLY A 51 10.33 13.18 -2.30
CA GLY A 51 9.62 14.40 -2.68
C GLY A 51 8.11 14.40 -2.44
N GLN A 52 7.50 13.27 -2.09
CA GLN A 52 6.05 13.18 -1.83
C GLN A 52 5.74 13.29 -0.34
N THR A 53 4.77 14.13 0.00
CA THR A 53 4.28 14.27 1.38
C THR A 53 3.19 13.25 1.69
N TYR A 54 3.29 12.60 2.84
CA TYR A 54 2.35 11.61 3.36
C TYR A 54 1.90 11.95 4.79
N ARG A 55 0.67 11.58 5.14
CA ARG A 55 0.22 11.55 6.54
C ARG A 55 0.76 10.30 7.21
N LEU A 56 1.46 10.46 8.34
CA LEU A 56 1.96 9.38 9.19
C LEU A 56 1.40 9.54 10.61
N PRO A 57 0.21 8.97 10.88
CA PRO A 57 -0.48 9.15 12.15
C PRO A 57 0.16 8.33 13.28
N ASN A 58 0.03 8.79 14.53
CA ASN A 58 0.63 8.16 15.71
C ASN A 58 0.19 6.71 15.97
N ARG A 59 -0.89 6.26 15.33
CA ARG A 59 -1.36 4.87 15.40
C ARG A 59 -0.49 3.90 14.61
N VAL A 60 0.33 4.39 13.67
CA VAL A 60 1.33 3.57 12.97
C VAL A 60 2.53 3.43 13.90
N GLN A 61 2.70 2.22 14.44
CA GLN A 61 3.67 1.94 15.49
C GLN A 61 4.67 0.88 15.07
N GLN A 62 5.89 0.98 15.59
CA GLN A 62 6.93 -0.03 15.49
C GLN A 62 7.56 -0.16 16.88
N GLN A 63 7.66 -1.39 17.40
CA GLN A 63 8.18 -1.66 18.75
C GLN A 63 7.51 -0.80 19.84
N ASP A 64 6.18 -0.75 19.83
CA ASP A 64 5.34 -0.01 20.81
C ASP A 64 5.53 1.51 20.83
N SER A 65 6.24 2.07 19.84
CA SER A 65 6.46 3.51 19.69
C SER A 65 5.88 4.01 18.35
N PRO A 66 5.19 5.17 18.32
CA PRO A 66 4.75 5.76 17.07
C PRO A 66 5.93 6.02 16.14
N VAL A 67 5.83 5.51 14.91
CA VAL A 67 6.93 5.53 13.94
C VAL A 67 7.38 6.95 13.61
N ILE A 68 6.46 7.92 13.63
CA ILE A 68 6.75 9.33 13.40
C ILE A 68 7.82 9.89 14.36
N PHE A 69 8.00 9.30 15.56
CA PHE A 69 9.04 9.69 16.51
C PHE A 69 10.34 8.89 16.36
N LEU A 70 10.33 7.79 15.59
CA LEU A 70 11.47 6.91 15.36
C LEU A 70 12.19 7.18 14.04
N VAL A 71 11.41 7.45 12.99
CA VAL A 71 11.94 7.68 11.64
C VAL A 71 12.79 8.94 11.58
N ARG A 72 13.85 8.90 10.78
CA ARG A 72 14.80 10.01 10.57
C ARG A 72 15.05 10.22 9.08
N GLN A 73 15.42 11.45 8.73
CA GLN A 73 15.91 11.81 7.40
C GLN A 73 17.08 10.90 6.97
N GLY A 74 17.10 10.53 5.70
CA GLY A 74 18.11 9.65 5.08
C GLY A 74 17.85 8.16 5.24
N GLN A 75 16.83 7.74 5.99
CA GLN A 75 16.49 6.33 6.15
C GLN A 75 15.72 5.80 4.94
N THR A 76 16.07 4.59 4.50
CA THR A 76 15.25 3.83 3.56
C THR A 76 14.08 3.18 4.29
N VAL A 77 12.87 3.30 3.74
CA VAL A 77 11.64 2.83 4.37
C VAL A 77 10.76 2.09 3.38
N SER A 78 10.02 1.10 3.87
CA SER A 78 8.93 0.46 3.13
C SER A 78 7.61 0.78 3.84
N PHE A 79 6.60 1.19 3.08
CA PHE A 79 5.35 1.67 3.66
C PHE A 79 4.17 1.48 2.71
N SER A 80 2.99 1.36 3.30
CA SER A 80 1.75 1.22 2.56
C SER A 80 0.61 1.94 3.27
N GLY A 81 -0.47 2.17 2.54
CA GLY A 81 -1.62 2.87 3.07
C GLY A 81 -2.67 3.13 2.01
N LYS A 82 -3.44 4.19 2.18
CA LYS A 82 -4.55 4.55 1.32
C LYS A 82 -4.45 5.96 0.76
N LEU A 83 -4.88 6.13 -0.48
CA LEU A 83 -5.10 7.43 -1.07
C LEU A 83 -6.34 8.05 -0.42
N THR A 84 -6.18 9.23 0.19
CA THR A 84 -7.29 10.02 0.70
C THR A 84 -7.49 11.24 -0.19
N SER A 85 -8.57 11.99 0.02
CA SER A 85 -8.88 13.19 -0.77
C SER A 85 -7.89 14.33 -0.59
N ASP A 86 -7.05 14.29 0.45
CA ASP A 86 -6.18 15.41 0.84
C ASP A 86 -4.70 15.04 0.74
N LEU A 87 -4.25 14.08 1.55
CA LEU A 87 -2.91 13.52 1.48
C LEU A 87 -2.97 11.99 1.61
N PRO A 88 -2.14 11.22 0.89
CA PRO A 88 -2.05 9.78 1.09
C PRO A 88 -1.70 9.48 2.56
N GLU A 89 -2.47 8.58 3.17
CA GLU A 89 -2.35 8.23 4.59
C GLU A 89 -1.69 6.88 4.73
N ILE A 90 -0.57 6.85 5.46
CA ILE A 90 0.17 5.63 5.77
C ILE A 90 -0.56 4.84 6.86
N GLU A 91 -0.70 3.53 6.63
CA GLU A 91 -1.30 2.59 7.57
C GLU A 91 -0.29 1.53 8.06
N SER A 92 0.77 1.27 7.28
CA SER A 92 1.89 0.40 7.66
C SER A 92 3.22 1.05 7.29
N PHE A 93 4.22 0.94 8.15
CA PHE A 93 5.54 1.55 7.95
C PHE A 93 6.65 0.71 8.57
N TYR A 94 7.73 0.53 7.83
CA TYR A 94 8.90 -0.22 8.25
C TYR A 94 10.19 0.53 7.90
N ILE A 95 10.99 0.83 8.92
CA ILE A 95 12.34 1.38 8.74
C ILE A 95 13.29 0.24 8.37
N ILE A 96 13.86 0.30 7.16
CA ILE A 96 14.80 -0.71 6.68
C ILE A 96 16.15 -0.47 7.35
N LYS A 97 16.58 -1.42 8.18
CA LYS A 97 17.90 -1.39 8.80
C LYS A 97 18.95 -1.78 7.75
N GLN A 98 19.79 -0.83 7.36
CA GLN A 98 21.00 -1.15 6.61
C GLN A 98 21.94 -1.92 7.55
N ALA A 99 22.48 -3.04 7.07
CA ALA A 99 23.50 -3.77 7.83
C ALA A 99 24.70 -2.83 8.04
N PRO A 100 25.33 -2.85 9.24
CA PRO A 100 26.59 -2.16 9.44
C PRO A 100 27.57 -2.62 8.35
N LEU A 101 28.24 -1.68 7.69
CA LEU A 101 29.35 -2.01 6.82
C LEU A 101 30.44 -2.66 7.69
N VAL A 102 30.50 -3.99 7.70
CA VAL A 102 31.64 -4.70 8.27
C VAL A 102 32.82 -4.46 7.34
N PRO A 103 33.93 -3.86 7.81
CA PRO A 103 35.12 -3.73 7.00
C PRO A 103 35.57 -5.13 6.55
N PHE A 104 35.76 -5.31 5.25
CA PHE A 104 36.31 -6.54 4.71
C PHE A 104 37.62 -6.88 5.47
N GLY A 105 37.62 -7.97 6.25
CA GLY A 105 38.79 -8.44 7.01
C GLY A 105 38.66 -8.49 8.54
N SER A 106 37.55 -8.03 9.14
CA SER A 106 37.38 -8.09 10.60
C SER A 106 37.02 -9.46 11.19
N GLU A 107 36.91 -10.51 10.37
CA GLU A 107 36.52 -11.87 10.80
C GLU A 107 37.71 -12.81 11.09
N GLN A 108 38.96 -12.37 10.96
CA GLN A 108 40.15 -13.25 11.04
C GLN A 108 40.95 -13.12 12.36
N GLN A 109 40.38 -12.58 13.44
CA GLN A 109 41.05 -12.50 14.74
C GLN A 109 40.17 -13.08 15.86
N GLN A 110 40.09 -14.41 15.91
CA GLN A 110 39.76 -15.17 17.12
C GLN A 110 40.65 -16.41 17.20
#